data_AF-A0A652L2F1-F1
#
_entry.id   AF-A0A652L2F1-F1
#
_cell.length_a   1.000
_cell.length_b   1.000
_cell.length_c   1.000
_cell.angle_alpha   90.00
_cell.angle_beta   90.00
_cell.angle_gamma   90.00
#
_symmetry.space_group_name_H-M   'P 1'
#
loop_
_entity.id
_entity.type
_entity.pdbx_description
1 polymer ?
#
loop_
_entity_poly.entity_id
_entity_poly.type
_entity_poly.pdbx_seq_one_letter_code
_entity_poly.pdbx_strand_id
1 'polypeptide(L)'
;MIDRLHAELARQGHPELRPAHGFAMQAVGAHGATASDIGRRLGVSKQAAGKTVDRLLAAGYAERADDPAAARPAMESVTAAWGHLPQAVGRMAASPHALDGFLKTSALFESTTLDPHSRETVILTVATRNQCHLCVRLHEAKLARLGPAEHPARLEAVREFTHQVIASSGAVGDEELERFFRHGYTRQNALEVVLGIGAYTLSTLANRLTRAA
;
A
#
# COMPACT_ATOMS: atom_id res chain seq x y z
N MET A 1 26.26 -36.06 20.94
CA MET A 1 25.93 -34.86 21.76
C MET A 1 24.62 -34.22 21.31
N ILE A 2 24.43 -33.97 20.00
CA ILE A 2 23.20 -33.41 19.42
C ILE A 2 21.98 -34.34 19.61
N ASP A 3 22.13 -35.65 19.43
CA ASP A 3 20.99 -36.60 19.59
C ASP A 3 20.50 -36.70 21.03
N ARG A 4 21.41 -36.54 22.00
CA ARG A 4 21.07 -36.49 23.43
C ARG A 4 20.29 -35.22 23.77
N LEU A 5 20.65 -34.09 23.14
CA LEU A 5 19.93 -32.83 23.29
C LEU A 5 18.53 -32.90 22.65
N HIS A 6 18.39 -33.53 21.48
CA HIS A 6 17.08 -33.77 20.86
C HIS A 6 16.18 -34.65 21.73
N ALA A 7 16.72 -35.76 22.27
CA ALA A 7 15.96 -36.65 23.15
C ALA A 7 15.51 -35.96 24.45
N GLU A 8 16.34 -35.07 24.98
CA GLU A 8 15.99 -34.30 26.18
C GLU A 8 14.93 -33.22 25.91
N LEU A 9 15.04 -32.48 24.80
CA LEU A 9 14.01 -31.52 24.38
C LEU A 9 12.66 -32.21 24.13
N ALA A 10 12.68 -33.39 23.51
CA ALA A 10 11.46 -34.19 23.30
C ALA A 10 10.84 -34.64 24.64
N ARG A 11 11.66 -35.11 25.60
CA ARG A 11 11.22 -35.44 26.96
C ARG A 11 10.61 -34.25 27.70
N GLN A 12 11.08 -33.03 27.42
CA GLN A 12 10.56 -31.81 28.01
C GLN A 12 9.33 -31.25 27.26
N GLY A 13 8.76 -32.01 26.32
CA GLY A 13 7.53 -31.62 25.60
C GLY A 13 7.78 -30.83 24.32
N HIS A 14 9.01 -30.82 23.80
CA HIS A 14 9.41 -30.03 22.64
C HIS A 14 10.00 -30.89 21.52
N PRO A 15 9.27 -31.91 21.02
CA PRO A 15 9.79 -32.91 20.08
C PRO A 15 10.16 -32.33 18.71
N GLU A 16 9.59 -31.17 18.35
CA GLU A 16 9.84 -30.49 17.08
C GLU A 16 11.04 -29.53 17.13
N LEU A 17 11.55 -29.21 18.32
CA LEU A 17 12.67 -28.29 18.47
C LEU A 17 14.00 -28.97 18.12
N ARG A 18 14.92 -28.15 17.60
CA ARG A 18 16.24 -28.51 17.10
C ARG A 18 17.19 -27.39 17.50
N PRO A 19 18.50 -27.61 17.66
CA PRO A 19 19.46 -26.57 18.03
C PRO A 19 19.40 -25.32 17.15
N ALA A 20 19.14 -25.48 15.85
CA ALA A 20 18.93 -24.38 14.91
C ALA A 20 17.79 -23.43 15.33
N HIS A 21 16.73 -23.94 15.96
CA HIS A 21 15.63 -23.14 16.49
C HIS A 21 16.08 -22.30 17.70
N GLY A 22 17.01 -22.79 18.53
CA GLY A 22 17.59 -22.03 19.64
C GLY A 22 18.40 -20.82 19.17
N PHE A 23 19.22 -21.00 18.13
CA PHE A 23 19.93 -19.87 17.50
C PHE A 23 18.96 -18.86 16.88
N ALA A 24 17.88 -19.34 16.26
CA ALA A 24 16.86 -18.46 15.72
C ALA A 24 16.13 -17.66 16.82
N MET A 25 15.80 -18.26 17.96
CA MET A 25 15.23 -17.54 19.12
C MET A 25 16.19 -16.45 19.64
N GLN A 26 17.49 -16.75 19.75
CA GLN A 26 18.50 -15.76 20.12
C GLN A 26 18.61 -14.63 19.09
N ALA A 27 18.53 -14.98 17.80
CA ALA A 27 18.55 -14.02 16.71
C ALA A 27 17.27 -13.17 16.63
N VAL A 28 16.12 -13.65 17.12
CA VAL A 28 14.90 -12.83 17.30
C VAL A 28 15.13 -11.83 18.44
N GLY A 29 15.60 -12.30 19.60
CA GLY A 29 15.89 -11.46 20.76
C GLY A 29 14.63 -10.92 21.46
N ALA A 30 14.82 -10.26 22.60
CA ALA A 30 13.72 -9.82 23.47
C ALA A 30 12.84 -8.69 22.90
N HIS A 31 13.33 -7.97 21.89
CA HIS A 31 12.62 -6.86 21.25
C HIS A 31 12.07 -7.20 19.86
N GLY A 32 12.12 -8.48 19.47
CA GLY A 32 11.75 -8.92 18.13
C GLY A 32 12.79 -8.55 17.06
N ALA A 33 12.62 -9.14 15.87
CA ALA A 33 13.47 -8.89 14.72
C ALA A 33 12.72 -9.22 13.43
N THR A 34 13.09 -8.56 12.33
CA THR A 34 12.56 -8.93 11.00
C THR A 34 13.21 -10.24 10.52
N ALA A 35 12.56 -10.95 9.59
CA ALA A 35 13.16 -12.14 8.96
C ALA A 35 14.50 -11.84 8.25
N SER A 36 14.67 -10.60 7.75
CA SER A 36 15.95 -10.15 7.19
C SER A 36 17.03 -9.98 8.26
N ASP A 37 16.68 -9.41 9.43
CA ASP A 37 17.61 -9.29 10.56
C ASP A 37 18.04 -10.65 11.09
N ILE A 38 17.09 -11.57 11.22
CA ILE A 38 17.34 -12.95 11.64
C ILE A 38 18.27 -13.64 10.63
N GLY A 39 18.00 -13.53 9.33
CA GLY A 39 18.89 -14.07 8.29
C GLY A 39 20.31 -13.53 8.39
N ARG A 40 20.46 -12.20 8.53
CA ARG A 40 21.76 -11.54 8.70
C ARG A 40 22.49 -11.99 9.96
N ARG A 41 21.80 -12.08 11.11
CA ARG A 41 22.38 -12.53 12.39
C ARG A 41 22.81 -14.00 12.37
N LEU A 42 22.08 -14.84 11.63
CA LEU A 42 22.37 -16.27 11.48
C LEU A 42 23.33 -16.60 10.34
N GLY A 43 23.70 -15.63 9.50
CA GLY A 43 24.53 -15.89 8.31
C GLY A 43 23.83 -16.73 7.23
N VAL A 44 22.50 -16.67 7.14
CA VAL A 44 21.68 -17.43 6.19
C VAL A 44 20.79 -16.51 5.34
N SER A 45 20.21 -17.05 4.27
CA SER A 45 19.28 -16.30 3.44
C SER A 45 17.99 -15.93 4.20
N LYS A 46 17.33 -14.83 3.80
CA LYS A 46 16.02 -14.42 4.32
C LYS A 46 14.98 -15.56 4.26
N GLN A 47 15.02 -16.35 3.19
CA GLN A 47 14.10 -17.48 3.01
C GLN A 47 14.38 -18.63 3.99
N ALA A 48 15.66 -18.94 4.24
CA ALA A 48 16.05 -19.96 5.22
C ALA A 48 15.69 -19.53 6.66
N ALA A 49 15.92 -18.26 6.99
CA ALA A 49 15.46 -17.67 8.23
C ALA A 49 13.93 -17.73 8.36
N GLY A 50 13.20 -17.37 7.29
CA GLY A 50 11.74 -17.45 7.24
C GLY A 50 11.19 -18.84 7.59
N LYS A 51 11.71 -19.90 6.96
CA LYS A 51 11.30 -21.28 7.27
C LYS A 51 11.54 -21.66 8.74
N THR A 52 12.62 -21.15 9.34
CA THR A 52 12.96 -21.41 10.73
C THR A 52 12.01 -20.67 11.68
N VAL A 53 11.68 -19.42 11.35
CA VAL A 53 10.69 -18.61 12.07
C VAL A 53 9.29 -19.23 11.98
N ASP A 54 8.87 -19.71 10.81
CA ASP A 54 7.56 -20.35 10.65
C ASP A 54 7.38 -21.58 11.55
N ARG A 55 8.47 -22.34 11.79
CA ARG A 55 8.45 -23.45 12.75
C ARG A 55 8.37 -22.97 14.20
N LEU A 56 9.03 -21.87 14.54
CA LEU A 56 8.92 -21.26 15.87
C LEU A 56 7.50 -20.74 16.14
N LEU A 57 6.87 -20.13 15.14
CA LEU A 57 5.47 -19.70 15.19
C LEU A 57 4.53 -20.90 15.38
N ALA A 58 4.69 -21.96 14.57
CA ALA A 58 3.86 -23.17 14.66
C ALA A 58 4.00 -23.90 16.01
N ALA A 59 5.20 -23.84 16.61
CA ALA A 59 5.48 -24.42 17.92
C ALA A 59 5.14 -23.47 19.09
N GLY A 60 4.64 -22.26 18.84
CA GLY A 60 4.23 -21.30 19.89
C GLY A 60 5.38 -20.56 20.60
N TYR A 61 6.58 -20.55 20.03
CA TYR A 61 7.77 -19.90 20.59
C TYR A 61 8.03 -18.49 20.08
N ALA A 62 7.30 -18.09 19.05
CA ALA A 62 7.33 -16.76 18.51
C ALA A 62 5.90 -16.34 18.20
N GLU A 63 5.69 -15.03 18.14
CA GLU A 63 4.47 -14.43 17.60
C GLU A 63 4.86 -13.40 16.54
N ARG A 64 3.92 -13.11 15.64
CA ARG A 64 4.07 -11.99 14.71
C ARG A 64 3.55 -10.75 15.41
N ALA A 65 4.38 -9.72 15.47
CA ALA A 65 4.00 -8.38 15.90
C ALA A 65 4.16 -7.42 14.73
N ASP A 66 3.26 -6.46 14.61
CA ASP A 66 3.43 -5.32 13.71
C ASP A 66 4.55 -4.42 14.26
N ASP A 67 5.46 -3.98 13.39
CA ASP A 67 6.51 -3.02 13.74
C ASP A 67 6.11 -1.62 13.26
N PRO A 68 5.73 -0.69 14.17
CA PRO A 68 5.43 0.69 13.80
C PRO A 68 6.62 1.41 13.14
N ALA A 69 7.86 0.98 13.41
CA ALA A 69 9.05 1.55 12.77
C ALA A 69 9.19 1.11 11.30
N ALA A 70 8.47 0.08 10.83
CA ALA A 70 8.51 -0.35 9.44
C ALA A 70 7.98 0.73 8.46
N ALA A 71 7.18 1.70 8.93
CA ALA A 71 6.75 2.84 8.11
C ALA A 71 7.80 3.96 8.02
N ARG A 72 8.83 3.97 8.88
CA ARG A 72 9.81 5.06 8.95
C ARG A 72 10.51 5.33 7.62
N PRO A 73 11.02 4.33 6.86
CA PRO A 73 11.67 4.60 5.58
C PRO A 73 10.74 5.26 4.56
N ALA A 74 9.46 4.86 4.55
CA ALA A 74 8.46 5.45 3.66
C ALA A 74 8.17 6.92 4.03
N MET A 75 8.04 7.22 5.32
CA MET A 75 7.86 8.60 5.80
C MET A 75 9.08 9.48 5.53
N GLU A 76 10.29 8.96 5.69
CA GLU A 76 11.54 9.67 5.36
C GLU A 76 11.63 9.97 3.87
N SER A 77 11.29 9.00 3.00
CA SER A 77 11.24 9.19 1.55
C SER A 77 10.23 10.27 1.14
N VAL A 78 9.03 10.27 1.74
CA VAL A 78 8.03 11.32 1.52
C VAL A 78 8.55 12.68 1.96
N THR A 79 9.16 12.77 3.14
CA THR A 79 9.70 14.04 3.67
C THR A 79 10.80 14.57 2.76
N ALA A 80 11.68 13.71 2.26
CA ALA A 80 12.73 14.09 1.32
C ALA A 80 12.15 14.58 -0.02
N ALA A 81 11.09 13.95 -0.53
CA ALA A 81 10.48 14.31 -1.80
C ALA A 81 9.62 15.59 -1.72
N TRP A 82 8.91 15.81 -0.61
CA TRP A 82 7.88 16.87 -0.48
C TRP A 82 8.30 18.00 0.47
N GLY A 83 9.48 17.91 1.08
CA GLY A 83 10.03 18.90 2.01
C GLY A 83 9.37 18.94 3.39
N HIS A 84 8.33 18.13 3.62
CA HIS A 84 7.61 17.99 4.88
C HIS A 84 6.88 16.64 4.91
N LEU A 85 6.48 16.18 6.10
CA LEU A 85 5.64 14.98 6.27
C LEU A 85 4.17 15.39 6.41
N PRO A 86 3.29 15.11 5.43
CA PRO A 86 1.87 15.44 5.57
C PRO A 86 1.22 14.64 6.68
N GLN A 87 0.28 15.26 7.40
CA GLN A 87 -0.45 14.60 8.48
C GLN A 87 -1.15 13.32 8.01
N ALA A 88 -1.69 13.29 6.80
CA ALA A 88 -2.27 12.09 6.18
C ALA A 88 -1.29 10.92 6.12
N VAL A 89 -0.06 11.19 5.69
CA VAL A 89 1.01 10.17 5.61
C VAL A 89 1.37 9.68 7.01
N GLY A 90 1.54 10.61 7.96
CA GLY A 90 1.82 10.27 9.35
C GLY A 90 0.72 9.42 10.02
N ARG A 91 -0.56 9.68 9.69
CA ARG A 91 -1.69 8.87 10.21
C ARG A 91 -1.79 7.50 9.52
N MET A 92 -1.58 7.45 8.21
CA MET A 92 -1.59 6.18 7.46
C MET A 92 -0.44 5.26 7.85
N ALA A 93 0.68 5.82 8.31
CA ALA A 93 1.85 5.08 8.82
C ALA A 93 1.55 4.15 10.00
N ALA A 94 0.40 4.31 10.68
CA ALA A 94 -0.09 3.32 11.65
C ALA A 94 -0.26 1.91 11.02
N SER A 95 -0.41 1.83 9.69
CA SER A 95 -0.24 0.60 8.93
C SER A 95 0.85 0.81 7.86
N PRO A 96 2.08 0.29 8.08
CA PRO A 96 3.15 0.36 7.09
C PRO A 96 2.74 -0.19 5.71
N HIS A 97 1.93 -1.26 5.70
CA HIS A 97 1.42 -1.86 4.47
C HIS A 97 0.44 -0.95 3.72
N ALA A 98 -0.46 -0.27 4.43
CA ALA A 98 -1.39 0.69 3.80
C ALA A 98 -0.63 1.88 3.22
N LEU A 99 0.34 2.42 3.96
CA LEU A 99 1.18 3.52 3.49
C LEU A 99 1.99 3.12 2.26
N ASP A 100 2.71 2.00 2.32
CA ASP A 100 3.51 1.48 1.20
C ASP A 100 2.62 1.21 -0.04
N GLY A 101 1.46 0.60 0.15
CA GLY A 101 0.48 0.37 -0.91
C GLY A 101 0.00 1.67 -1.57
N PHE A 102 -0.34 2.68 -0.77
CA PHE A 102 -0.74 3.99 -1.28
C PHE A 102 0.38 4.66 -2.09
N LEU A 103 1.59 4.71 -1.55
CA LEU A 103 2.72 5.38 -2.20
C LEU A 103 3.07 4.71 -3.54
N LYS A 104 3.06 3.38 -3.58
CA LYS A 104 3.32 2.63 -4.83
C LYS A 104 2.22 2.83 -5.86
N THR A 105 0.95 2.68 -5.47
CA THR A 105 -0.17 2.78 -6.40
C THR A 105 -0.37 4.21 -6.91
N SER A 106 -0.15 5.22 -6.07
CA SER A 106 -0.19 6.63 -6.50
C SER A 106 0.96 6.98 -7.43
N ALA A 107 2.19 6.48 -7.17
CA ALA A 107 3.32 6.65 -8.09
C ALA A 107 3.08 5.96 -9.45
N LEU A 108 2.52 4.74 -9.44
CA LEU A 108 2.12 4.05 -10.68
C LEU A 108 1.07 4.86 -11.44
N PHE A 109 0.05 5.38 -10.75
CA PHE A 109 -0.97 6.21 -11.37
C PHE A 109 -0.40 7.49 -11.99
N GLU A 110 0.55 8.16 -11.32
CA GLU A 110 1.23 9.35 -11.86
C GLU A 110 2.08 9.03 -13.11
N SER A 111 2.46 7.76 -13.33
CA SER A 111 3.20 7.31 -14.51
C SER A 111 2.32 6.84 -15.68
N THR A 112 0.99 6.91 -15.54
CA THR A 112 0.04 6.47 -16.57
C THR A 112 0.02 7.37 -17.80
N THR A 113 -0.62 6.89 -18.87
CA THR A 113 -0.80 7.65 -20.11
C THR A 113 -1.93 8.68 -20.06
N LEU A 114 -2.73 8.70 -18.98
CA LEU A 114 -3.63 9.82 -18.69
C LEU A 114 -2.82 11.09 -18.47
N ASP A 115 -3.21 12.17 -19.14
CA ASP A 115 -2.61 13.49 -18.94
C ASP A 115 -2.86 14.02 -17.51
N PRO A 116 -2.05 14.98 -17.03
CA PRO A 116 -2.16 15.49 -15.67
C PRO A 116 -3.56 16.00 -15.29
N HIS A 117 -4.27 16.68 -16.20
CA HIS A 117 -5.63 17.14 -15.91
C HIS A 117 -6.59 15.97 -15.76
N SER A 118 -6.53 14.98 -16.66
CA SER A 118 -7.34 13.76 -16.56
C SER A 118 -7.08 12.99 -15.25
N ARG A 119 -5.81 12.88 -14.81
CA ARG A 119 -5.47 12.23 -13.53
C ARG A 119 -6.11 12.96 -12.35
N GLU A 120 -5.97 14.28 -12.27
CA GLU A 120 -6.60 15.08 -11.22
C GLU A 120 -8.13 15.00 -11.26
N THR A 121 -8.74 14.91 -12.45
CA THR A 121 -10.18 14.69 -12.58
C THR A 121 -10.63 13.36 -11.98
N VAL A 122 -9.93 12.25 -12.21
CA VAL A 122 -10.23 10.96 -11.57
C VAL A 122 -10.16 11.10 -10.05
N ILE A 123 -9.09 11.72 -9.55
CA ILE A 123 -8.83 11.88 -8.12
C ILE A 123 -9.93 12.70 -7.45
N LEU A 124 -10.25 13.86 -8.00
CA LEU A 124 -11.28 14.75 -7.47
C LEU A 124 -12.67 14.10 -7.52
N THR A 125 -12.96 13.31 -8.56
CA THR A 125 -14.21 12.56 -8.66
C THR A 125 -14.36 11.56 -7.51
N VAL A 126 -13.30 10.78 -7.23
CA VAL A 126 -13.27 9.82 -6.11
C VAL A 126 -13.33 10.56 -4.76
N ALA A 127 -12.52 11.61 -4.58
CA ALA A 127 -12.44 12.37 -3.35
C ALA A 127 -13.76 13.06 -2.99
N THR A 128 -14.43 13.65 -3.98
CA THR A 128 -15.74 14.30 -3.80
C THR A 128 -16.81 13.28 -3.46
N ARG A 129 -16.86 12.16 -4.20
CA ARG A 129 -17.79 11.06 -3.89
C ARG A 129 -17.60 10.53 -2.46
N ASN A 130 -16.36 10.32 -2.06
CA ASN A 130 -16.05 9.81 -0.73
C ASN A 130 -16.09 10.92 0.34
N GLN A 131 -16.36 12.17 -0.02
CA GLN A 131 -16.41 13.33 0.88
C GLN A 131 -15.08 13.55 1.64
N CYS A 132 -13.94 13.30 1.01
CA CYS A 132 -12.64 13.50 1.64
C CYS A 132 -12.14 14.94 1.43
N HIS A 133 -12.49 15.85 2.34
CA HIS A 133 -12.16 17.27 2.23
C HIS A 133 -10.65 17.56 2.16
N LEU A 134 -9.80 16.73 2.77
CA LEU A 134 -8.35 16.86 2.62
C LEU A 134 -7.92 16.62 1.17
N CYS A 135 -8.35 15.50 0.57
CA CYS A 135 -8.02 15.18 -0.81
C CYS A 135 -8.60 16.22 -1.77
N VAL A 136 -9.85 16.66 -1.57
CA VAL A 136 -10.45 17.71 -2.38
C VAL A 136 -9.57 18.98 -2.36
N ARG A 137 -9.22 19.52 -1.19
CA ARG A 137 -8.38 20.73 -1.11
C ARG A 137 -7.01 20.56 -1.75
N LEU A 138 -6.34 19.43 -1.51
CA LEU A 138 -5.00 19.18 -2.06
C LEU A 138 -5.01 19.07 -3.58
N HIS A 139 -5.99 18.36 -4.12
CA HIS A 139 -6.07 18.09 -5.56
C HIS A 139 -6.69 19.26 -6.33
N GLU A 140 -7.57 20.07 -5.72
CA GLU A 140 -7.98 21.36 -6.28
C GLU A 140 -6.78 22.30 -6.40
N ALA A 141 -5.91 22.35 -5.37
CA ALA A 141 -4.70 23.16 -5.43
C ALA A 141 -3.70 22.66 -6.50
N LYS A 142 -3.59 21.33 -6.70
CA LYS A 142 -2.76 20.76 -7.77
C LYS A 142 -3.37 21.07 -9.15
N LEU A 143 -4.66 20.86 -9.33
CA LEU A 143 -5.37 21.18 -10.58
C LEU A 143 -5.27 22.67 -10.93
N ALA A 144 -5.40 23.57 -9.95
CA ALA A 144 -5.24 25.01 -10.16
C ALA A 144 -3.83 25.38 -10.67
N ARG A 145 -2.78 24.69 -10.20
CA ARG A 145 -1.39 24.89 -10.67
C ARG A 145 -1.16 24.40 -12.10
N LEU A 146 -1.94 23.43 -12.57
CA LEU A 146 -1.89 22.97 -13.97
C LEU A 146 -2.48 23.99 -14.94
N GLY A 147 -3.26 24.96 -14.43
CA GLY A 147 -3.96 25.93 -15.27
C GLY A 147 -5.21 25.36 -15.93
N PRO A 148 -5.89 26.15 -16.78
CA PRO A 148 -7.10 25.71 -17.47
C PRO A 148 -6.81 24.53 -18.41
N ALA A 149 -7.74 23.59 -18.49
CA ALA A 149 -7.66 22.49 -19.42
C ALA A 149 -8.00 22.95 -20.84
N GLU A 150 -7.20 22.53 -21.82
CA GLU A 150 -7.43 22.84 -23.24
C GLU A 150 -8.72 22.19 -23.78
N HIS A 151 -9.09 21.03 -23.23
CA HIS A 151 -10.24 20.25 -23.69
C HIS A 151 -11.19 19.88 -22.53
N PRO A 152 -12.03 20.82 -22.03
CA PRO A 152 -12.93 20.57 -20.90
C PRO A 152 -13.88 19.38 -21.11
N ALA A 153 -14.35 19.16 -22.35
CA ALA A 153 -15.22 18.03 -22.69
C ALA A 153 -14.53 16.66 -22.48
N ARG A 154 -13.19 16.58 -22.64
CA ARG A 154 -12.45 15.35 -22.36
C ARG A 154 -12.44 15.05 -20.86
N LEU A 155 -12.27 16.06 -20.02
CA LEU A 155 -12.30 15.91 -18.58
C LEU A 155 -13.68 15.51 -18.07
N GLU A 156 -14.74 16.06 -18.67
CA GLU A 156 -16.10 15.65 -18.34
C GLU A 156 -16.34 14.17 -18.64
N ALA A 157 -15.84 13.68 -19.78
CA ALA A 157 -15.88 12.25 -20.10
C ALA A 157 -15.13 11.39 -19.07
N VAL A 158 -13.98 11.84 -18.56
CA VAL A 158 -13.25 11.16 -17.47
C VAL A 158 -14.06 11.14 -16.18
N ARG A 159 -14.69 12.27 -15.82
CA ARG A 159 -15.53 12.39 -14.62
C ARG A 159 -16.72 11.44 -14.69
N GLU A 160 -17.47 11.46 -15.79
CA GLU A 160 -18.62 10.59 -16.02
C GLU A 160 -18.23 9.11 -16.03
N PHE A 161 -17.17 8.76 -16.77
CA PHE A 161 -16.68 7.38 -16.85
C PHE A 161 -16.21 6.88 -15.47
N THR A 162 -15.48 7.70 -14.71
CA THR A 162 -15.07 7.37 -13.33
C THR A 162 -16.28 7.12 -12.43
N HIS A 163 -17.33 7.96 -12.53
CA HIS A 163 -18.58 7.74 -11.81
C HIS A 163 -19.26 6.43 -12.18
N GLN A 164 -19.32 6.11 -13.48
CA GLN A 164 -19.95 4.89 -13.97
C GLN A 164 -19.20 3.65 -13.49
N VAL A 165 -17.86 3.62 -13.59
CA VAL A 165 -17.04 2.50 -13.09
C VAL A 165 -17.32 2.25 -11.61
N ILE A 166 -17.38 3.30 -10.78
CA ILE A 166 -17.65 3.13 -9.35
C ILE A 166 -19.09 2.69 -9.10
N ALA A 167 -20.06 3.27 -9.80
CA ALA A 167 -21.48 2.99 -9.61
C ALA A 167 -21.86 1.55 -10.02
N SER A 168 -21.25 1.04 -11.09
CA SER A 168 -21.48 -0.30 -11.61
C SER A 168 -20.51 -1.35 -11.05
N SER A 169 -19.61 -0.96 -10.13
CA SER A 169 -18.52 -1.84 -9.65
C SER A 169 -17.69 -2.44 -10.79
N GLY A 170 -17.45 -1.66 -11.85
CA GLY A 170 -16.70 -2.05 -13.03
C GLY A 170 -17.53 -2.68 -14.16
N ALA A 171 -18.81 -3.00 -13.93
CA ALA A 171 -19.73 -3.50 -14.97
C ALA A 171 -20.25 -2.35 -15.86
N VAL A 172 -19.34 -1.60 -16.47
CA VAL A 172 -19.67 -0.50 -17.40
C VAL A 172 -20.16 -1.10 -18.73
N GLY A 173 -21.25 -0.55 -19.27
CA GLY A 173 -21.82 -1.00 -20.54
C GLY A 173 -21.00 -0.57 -21.75
N ASP A 174 -21.27 -1.21 -22.89
CA ASP A 174 -20.56 -0.94 -24.15
C ASP A 174 -20.80 0.50 -24.64
N GLU A 175 -22.01 1.02 -24.45
CA GLU A 175 -22.36 2.40 -24.83
C GLU A 175 -21.48 3.40 -24.05
N GLU A 176 -21.40 3.24 -22.73
CA GLU A 176 -20.56 4.07 -21.85
C GLU A 176 -19.08 4.02 -22.21
N LEU A 177 -18.54 2.83 -22.48
CA LEU A 177 -17.15 2.66 -22.92
C LEU A 177 -16.92 3.37 -24.26
N GLU A 178 -17.84 3.24 -25.21
CA GLU A 178 -17.74 3.92 -26.51
C GLU A 178 -17.85 5.44 -26.35
N ARG A 179 -18.67 5.96 -25.42
CA ARG A 179 -18.67 7.41 -25.11
C ARG A 179 -17.28 7.87 -24.66
N PHE A 180 -16.64 7.12 -23.76
CA PHE A 180 -15.29 7.46 -23.29
C PHE A 180 -14.27 7.45 -24.44
N PHE A 181 -14.33 6.46 -25.33
CA PHE A 181 -13.40 6.35 -26.46
C PHE A 181 -13.58 7.42 -27.53
N ARG A 182 -14.81 7.91 -27.76
CA ARG A 182 -15.06 9.03 -28.69
C ARG A 182 -14.36 10.33 -28.31
N HIS A 183 -13.95 10.49 -27.05
CA HIS A 183 -13.13 11.61 -26.59
C HIS A 183 -11.61 11.37 -26.77
N GLY A 184 -11.22 10.32 -27.48
CA GLY A 184 -9.82 9.99 -27.77
C GLY A 184 -9.11 9.29 -26.63
N TYR A 185 -9.85 8.70 -25.69
CA TYR A 185 -9.30 7.78 -24.68
C TYR A 185 -9.28 6.34 -25.21
N THR A 186 -8.44 5.52 -24.59
CA THR A 186 -8.21 4.13 -25.01
C THR A 186 -8.68 3.14 -23.94
N ARG A 187 -8.70 1.84 -24.30
CA ARG A 187 -8.88 0.76 -23.31
C ARG A 187 -7.81 0.78 -22.22
N GLN A 188 -6.58 1.18 -22.55
CA GLN A 188 -5.53 1.38 -21.57
C GLN A 188 -5.93 2.47 -20.58
N ASN A 189 -6.40 3.63 -21.05
CA ASN A 189 -6.86 4.71 -20.18
C ASN A 189 -8.02 4.28 -19.29
N ALA A 190 -8.94 3.44 -19.78
CA ALA A 190 -10.02 2.90 -18.96
C ALA A 190 -9.50 2.08 -17.77
N LEU A 191 -8.47 1.25 -17.97
CA LEU A 191 -7.80 0.51 -16.89
C LEU A 191 -6.98 1.43 -15.97
N GLU A 192 -6.39 2.50 -16.50
CA GLU A 192 -5.69 3.50 -15.71
C GLU A 192 -6.67 4.30 -14.82
N VAL A 193 -7.89 4.56 -15.27
CA VAL A 193 -8.97 5.09 -14.42
C VAL A 193 -9.28 4.13 -13.26
N VAL A 194 -9.35 2.82 -13.52
CA VAL A 194 -9.53 1.80 -12.45
C VAL A 194 -8.37 1.84 -11.44
N LEU A 195 -7.13 1.96 -11.92
CA LEU A 195 -5.95 2.12 -11.05
C LEU A 195 -6.07 3.37 -10.17
N GLY A 196 -6.46 4.51 -10.75
CA GLY A 196 -6.70 5.75 -10.02
C GLY A 196 -7.82 5.61 -8.97
N ILE A 197 -8.94 4.97 -9.34
CA ILE A 197 -10.03 4.67 -8.41
C ILE A 197 -9.52 3.85 -7.22
N GLY A 198 -8.73 2.80 -7.46
CA GLY A 198 -8.18 1.97 -6.37
C GLY A 198 -7.27 2.76 -5.43
N ALA A 199 -6.28 3.46 -6.00
CA ALA A 199 -5.31 4.24 -5.22
C ALA A 199 -5.98 5.31 -4.35
N TYR A 200 -6.93 6.05 -4.92
CA TYR A 200 -7.57 7.17 -4.23
C TYR A 200 -8.79 6.74 -3.41
N THR A 201 -9.39 5.57 -3.65
CA THR A 201 -10.32 4.96 -2.69
C THR A 201 -9.56 4.62 -1.39
N LEU A 202 -8.40 3.97 -1.50
CA LEU A 202 -7.58 3.67 -0.32
C LEU A 202 -7.19 4.93 0.44
N SER A 203 -6.69 5.95 -0.25
CA SER A 203 -6.29 7.22 0.37
C SER A 203 -7.46 7.95 1.04
N THR A 204 -8.57 8.12 0.32
CA THR A 204 -9.73 8.88 0.82
C THR A 204 -10.41 8.18 2.01
N LEU A 205 -10.51 6.85 1.99
CA LEU A 205 -11.02 6.07 3.12
C LEU A 205 -10.09 6.17 4.34
N ALA A 206 -8.78 5.98 4.15
CA ALA A 206 -7.81 6.07 5.24
C ALA A 206 -7.79 7.48 5.88
N ASN A 207 -7.79 8.53 5.06
CA ASN A 207 -7.79 9.91 5.55
C ASN A 207 -9.06 10.23 6.35
N ARG A 208 -10.22 9.73 5.92
CA ARG A 208 -11.48 9.91 6.64
C ARG A 208 -11.53 9.12 7.93
N LEU A 209 -11.18 7.84 7.86
CA LEU A 209 -11.14 6.93 9.01
C LEU A 209 -10.24 7.48 10.11
N THR A 210 -9.08 8.01 9.73
CA THR A 210 -8.09 8.53 10.67
C THR A 210 -8.31 10.00 11.02
N ARG A 211 -9.28 10.71 10.44
CA ARG A 211 -9.51 12.16 10.63
C ARG A 211 -8.26 12.99 10.34
N ALA A 212 -7.68 12.80 9.15
CA ALA A 212 -6.50 13.53 8.69
C ALA A 212 -6.78 14.98 8.25
N ALA A 213 -8.03 15.44 8.34
CA ALA A 213 -8.48 16.78 7.95
C ALA A 213 -8.86 17.62 9.18
#